data_AF-A0AAP3CW76-F1
#
_entry.id   AF-A0AAP3CW76-F1
#
_cell.length_a   1.000
_cell.length_b   1.000
_cell.length_c   1.000
_cell.angle_alpha   90.00
_cell.angle_beta   90.00
_cell.angle_gamma   90.00
#
_symmetry.space_group_name_H-M   'P 1'
#
loop_
_entity.id
_entity.type
_entity.pdbx_description
1 polymer ?
#
loop_
_entity_poly.entity_id
_entity_poly.type
_entity_poly.pdbx_seq_one_letter_code
_entity_poly.pdbx_strand_id
1 'polypeptide(L)'
;MSLNQKTLNSYVYTLVFSSLSYGLVFGLYMFVYSDFMAIALITIGIIAFYSFITYLIFAFPLQLLLRRNPRKFSLIYFLIYTAVALLAVFVFWFIDYPPSALTVFRSLHYYIMSIAAALIYWFWDSICLQK
;
A
#
# COMPACT_ATOMS: atom_id res chain seq x y z
N MET A 1 -6.37 21.37 -14.16
CA MET A 1 -5.22 20.57 -14.65
C MET A 1 -5.81 19.37 -15.38
N SER A 2 -5.89 19.38 -16.71
CA SER A 2 -6.42 18.22 -17.44
C SER A 2 -5.39 17.10 -17.37
N LEU A 3 -5.74 15.96 -16.75
CA LEU A 3 -4.87 14.78 -16.80
C LEU A 3 -4.86 14.25 -18.22
N ASN A 4 -3.67 14.14 -18.81
CA ASN A 4 -3.48 13.38 -20.05
C ASN A 4 -3.87 11.92 -19.79
N GLN A 5 -4.58 11.29 -20.73
CA GLN A 5 -5.01 9.89 -20.67
C GLN A 5 -3.87 8.93 -20.29
N LYS A 6 -2.66 9.18 -20.82
CA LYS A 6 -1.49 8.34 -20.50
C LYS A 6 -1.09 8.44 -19.02
N THR A 7 -1.14 9.65 -18.45
CA THR A 7 -0.87 9.90 -17.04
C THR A 7 -1.95 9.30 -16.15
N LEU A 8 -3.23 9.42 -16.54
CA LEU A 8 -4.34 8.78 -15.83
C LEU A 8 -4.16 7.25 -15.76
N ASN A 9 -3.83 6.63 -16.90
CA ASN A 9 -3.57 5.19 -16.94
C ASN A 9 -2.41 4.80 -16.02
N SER A 10 -1.35 5.61 -15.94
CA SER A 10 -0.23 5.38 -15.03
C SER A 10 -0.64 5.36 -13.54
N TYR A 11 -1.52 6.26 -13.11
CA TYR A 11 -2.06 6.25 -11.75
C TYR A 11 -2.85 4.97 -11.48
N VAL A 12 -3.75 4.62 -12.39
CA VAL A 12 -4.60 3.42 -12.26
C VAL A 12 -3.75 2.15 -12.21
N TYR A 13 -2.76 2.03 -13.08
CA TYR A 13 -1.84 0.89 -13.06
C TYR A 13 -1.06 0.81 -11.75
N THR A 14 -0.55 1.94 -11.25
CA THR A 14 0.15 1.96 -9.95
C THR A 14 -0.75 1.42 -8.86
N LEU A 15 -2.00 1.87 -8.80
CA LEU A 15 -2.95 1.48 -7.78
C LEU A 15 -3.28 -0.03 -7.85
N VAL A 16 -3.63 -0.51 -9.05
CA VAL A 16 -4.03 -1.91 -9.27
C VAL A 16 -2.87 -2.87 -9.04
N PHE A 17 -1.68 -2.59 -9.59
CA PHE A 17 -0.53 -3.47 -9.41
C PHE A 17 -0.03 -3.46 -7.96
N SER A 18 -0.07 -2.31 -7.28
CA SER A 18 0.31 -2.24 -5.87
C SER A 18 -0.64 -3.01 -4.97
N SER A 19 -1.96 -2.88 -5.18
CA SER A 19 -2.94 -3.60 -4.36
C SER A 19 -2.88 -5.12 -4.58
N LEU A 20 -2.76 -5.55 -5.82
CA LEU A 20 -2.59 -6.97 -6.15
C LEU A 20 -1.28 -7.53 -5.57
N SER A 21 -0.17 -6.80 -5.70
CA SER A 21 1.12 -7.22 -5.14
C SER A 21 1.07 -7.32 -3.62
N TYR A 22 0.44 -6.35 -2.95
CA TYR A 22 0.30 -6.36 -1.50
C TYR A 22 -0.59 -7.51 -1.03
N GLY A 23 -1.75 -7.71 -1.68
CA GLY A 23 -2.64 -8.83 -1.41
C GLY A 23 -1.98 -10.19 -1.61
N LEU A 24 -1.16 -10.34 -2.66
CA LEU A 24 -0.37 -11.55 -2.88
C LEU A 24 0.67 -11.76 -1.79
N VAL A 25 1.48 -10.76 -1.47
CA VAL A 25 2.55 -10.88 -0.45
C VAL A 25 1.96 -11.24 0.91
N PHE A 26 0.96 -10.51 1.37
CA PHE A 26 0.35 -10.74 2.68
C PHE A 26 -0.59 -11.94 2.71
N GLY A 27 -1.32 -12.20 1.64
CA GLY A 27 -2.18 -13.38 1.55
C GLY A 27 -1.37 -14.67 1.53
N LEU A 28 -0.22 -14.70 0.83
CA LEU A 28 0.72 -15.84 0.88
C LEU A 28 1.41 -15.94 2.24
N TYR A 29 1.81 -14.83 2.85
CA TYR A 29 2.35 -14.82 4.21
C TYR A 29 1.36 -15.43 5.20
N MET A 30 0.11 -14.96 5.22
CA MET A 30 -0.93 -15.51 6.10
C MET A 30 -1.22 -16.97 5.80
N PHE A 31 -1.20 -17.36 4.52
CA PHE A 31 -1.40 -18.74 4.11
C PHE A 31 -0.36 -19.70 4.71
N VAL A 32 0.94 -19.36 4.63
CA VAL A 32 2.03 -20.17 5.20
C VAL A 32 1.87 -20.33 6.73
N TYR A 33 1.29 -19.33 7.40
CA TYR A 33 1.05 -19.39 8.85
C TYR A 33 -0.27 -20.08 9.26
N SER A 34 -1.22 -20.28 8.34
CA SER A 34 -2.58 -20.73 8.68
C SER A 34 -2.90 -22.17 8.24
N ASP A 35 -1.96 -22.88 7.58
CA ASP A 35 -2.04 -24.29 7.13
C ASP A 35 -3.28 -24.69 6.29
N PHE A 36 -4.11 -23.74 5.83
CA PHE A 36 -5.39 -24.02 5.18
C PHE A 36 -5.50 -23.44 3.76
N MET A 37 -5.30 -24.30 2.75
CA MET A 37 -5.15 -23.90 1.33
C MET A 37 -6.40 -23.26 0.70
N ALA A 38 -7.61 -23.74 1.00
CA ALA A 38 -8.84 -23.26 0.35
C ALA A 38 -9.19 -21.81 0.73
N ILE A 39 -8.69 -21.33 1.88
CA ILE A 39 -8.91 -19.97 2.37
C ILE A 39 -7.88 -18.99 1.77
N ALA A 40 -6.77 -19.48 1.21
CA ALA A 40 -5.66 -18.64 0.74
C ALA A 40 -6.06 -17.68 -0.38
N LEU A 41 -6.70 -18.19 -1.44
CA LEU A 41 -7.10 -17.36 -2.59
C LEU A 41 -8.12 -16.29 -2.19
N ILE A 42 -9.08 -16.67 -1.34
CA ILE A 42 -10.10 -15.75 -0.81
C ILE A 42 -9.42 -14.67 0.06
N THR A 43 -8.46 -15.06 0.90
CA THR A 43 -7.70 -14.15 1.76
C THR A 43 -6.86 -13.18 0.93
N ILE A 44 -6.17 -13.65 -0.11
CA ILE A 44 -5.44 -12.79 -1.06
C ILE A 44 -6.40 -11.75 -1.67
N GLY A 45 -7.57 -12.18 -2.14
CA GLY A 45 -8.58 -11.29 -2.73
C GLY A 45 -9.08 -10.24 -1.75
N ILE A 46 -9.39 -10.63 -0.52
CA ILE A 46 -9.84 -9.73 0.55
C ILE A 46 -8.75 -8.70 0.88
N ILE A 47 -7.50 -9.14 1.11
CA ILE A 47 -6.39 -8.23 1.43
C ILE A 47 -6.07 -7.31 0.25
N ALA A 48 -6.11 -7.82 -0.98
CA ALA A 48 -5.95 -7.00 -2.18
C ALA A 48 -7.02 -5.90 -2.25
N PHE A 49 -8.28 -6.22 -1.95
CA PHE A 49 -9.36 -5.23 -1.94
C PHE A 49 -9.19 -4.18 -0.83
N TYR A 50 -8.86 -4.61 0.40
CA TYR A 50 -8.56 -3.68 1.50
C TYR A 50 -7.38 -2.75 1.19
N SER A 51 -6.30 -3.31 0.62
CA SER A 51 -5.14 -2.51 0.22
C SER A 51 -5.47 -1.55 -0.92
N PHE A 52 -6.35 -1.93 -1.85
CA PHE A 52 -6.83 -1.05 -2.91
C PHE A 52 -7.52 0.19 -2.34
N ILE A 53 -8.46 0.02 -1.40
CA ILE A 53 -9.14 1.14 -0.74
C ILE A 53 -8.13 2.00 0.04
N THR A 54 -7.23 1.36 0.78
CA THR A 54 -6.23 2.07 1.58
C THR A 54 -5.29 2.91 0.70
N TYR A 55 -4.79 2.34 -0.39
CA TYR A 55 -3.96 3.08 -1.34
C TYR A 55 -4.75 4.19 -2.04
N LEU A 56 -6.03 3.98 -2.35
CA LEU A 56 -6.87 5.01 -2.96
C LEU A 56 -7.05 6.22 -2.03
N ILE A 57 -7.21 6.00 -0.73
CA ILE A 57 -7.44 7.08 0.24
C ILE A 57 -6.13 7.79 0.63
N PHE A 58 -5.06 7.03 0.86
CA PHE A 58 -3.83 7.58 1.43
C PHE A 58 -2.72 7.81 0.40
N ALA A 59 -2.47 6.82 -0.46
CA ALA A 59 -1.33 6.83 -1.35
C ALA A 59 -1.60 7.60 -2.66
N PHE A 60 -2.81 7.52 -3.21
CA PHE A 60 -3.18 8.19 -4.45
C PHE A 60 -3.16 9.73 -4.35
N PRO A 61 -3.70 10.38 -3.29
CA PRO A 61 -3.56 11.82 -3.13
C PRO A 61 -2.09 12.24 -2.99
N LEU A 62 -1.30 11.44 -2.29
CA LEU A 62 0.14 11.66 -2.18
C LEU A 62 0.84 11.51 -3.53
N GLN A 63 0.44 10.53 -4.34
CA GLN A 63 0.95 10.30 -5.68
C GLN A 63 0.72 11.52 -6.58
N LEU A 64 -0.48 12.11 -6.52
CA LEU A 64 -0.81 13.35 -7.24
C LEU A 64 0.09 14.52 -6.83
N LEU A 65 0.43 14.61 -5.54
CA LEU A 65 1.29 15.68 -5.02
C LEU A 65 2.76 15.49 -5.44
N LEU A 66 3.30 14.28 -5.26
CA LEU A 66 4.72 13.98 -5.54
C LEU A 66 5.04 14.03 -7.03
N ARG A 67 4.09 13.69 -7.89
CA ARG A 67 4.26 13.75 -9.35
C ARG A 67 4.31 15.16 -9.93
N ARG A 68 4.08 16.21 -9.13
CA ARG A 68 4.41 17.59 -9.51
C ARG A 68 5.92 17.79 -9.74
N ASN A 69 6.76 17.00 -9.07
CA ASN A 69 8.21 16.97 -9.29
C ASN A 69 8.63 15.50 -9.51
N PRO A 70 8.45 14.95 -10.72
CA PRO A 70 8.61 13.52 -10.94
C PRO A 70 10.07 13.09 -10.73
N ARG A 71 10.30 12.20 -9.75
CA ARG A 71 11.60 11.56 -9.48
C ARG A 71 11.41 10.05 -9.41
N LYS A 72 12.07 9.32 -10.31
CA LYS A 72 12.06 7.85 -10.30
C LYS A 72 12.94 7.32 -9.17
N PHE A 73 12.45 6.34 -8.42
CA PHE A 73 13.20 5.64 -7.36
C PHE A 73 13.86 6.58 -6.34
N SER A 74 13.22 7.70 -6.04
CA SER A 74 13.71 8.64 -5.03
C SER A 74 13.53 8.05 -3.63
N LEU A 75 14.63 7.90 -2.88
CA LEU A 75 14.58 7.47 -1.47
C LEU A 75 13.80 8.45 -0.60
N ILE A 76 13.79 9.75 -0.94
CA ILE A 76 12.98 10.74 -0.24
C ILE A 76 11.48 10.41 -0.43
N TYR A 77 11.07 10.00 -1.63
CA TYR A 77 9.66 9.63 -1.89
C TYR A 77 9.30 8.34 -1.19
N PHE A 78 10.23 7.37 -1.12
CA PHE A 78 10.05 6.19 -0.31
C PHE A 78 9.77 6.54 1.16
N LEU A 79 10.60 7.38 1.79
CA LEU A 79 10.40 7.81 3.18
C LEU A 79 9.05 8.51 3.41
N ILE A 80 8.60 9.32 2.45
CA ILE A 80 7.29 9.99 2.50
C ILE A 80 6.16 8.95 2.42
N TYR A 81 6.25 8.00 1.47
CA TYR A 81 5.28 6.90 1.39
C TYR A 81 5.28 6.04 2.67
N THR A 82 6.45 5.82 3.30
CA THR A 82 6.54 5.11 4.58
C THR A 82 5.83 5.85 5.70
N ALA A 83 6.02 7.16 5.83
CA ALA A 83 5.33 7.97 6.83
C ALA A 83 3.80 7.90 6.67
N VAL A 84 3.31 7.98 5.43
CA VAL A 84 1.87 7.86 5.14
C VAL A 84 1.36 6.44 5.37
N ALA A 85 2.12 5.41 5.01
CA ALA A 85 1.75 4.02 5.24
C ALA A 85 1.69 3.67 6.75
N LEU A 86 2.60 4.22 7.57
CA LEU A 86 2.53 4.08 9.03
C LEU A 86 1.20 4.63 9.57
N LEU A 87 0.80 5.80 9.10
CA LEU A 87 -0.48 6.40 9.48
C LEU A 87 -1.66 5.56 8.99
N ALA A 88 -1.64 5.12 7.73
CA ALA A 88 -2.72 4.31 7.16
C ALA A 88 -2.93 2.98 7.92
N VAL A 89 -1.85 2.26 8.22
CA VAL A 89 -1.90 1.01 8.99
C VAL A 89 -2.33 1.28 10.43
N PHE A 90 -1.91 2.40 11.03
CA PHE A 90 -2.35 2.78 12.38
C PHE A 90 -3.85 3.06 12.42
N VAL A 91 -4.39 3.79 11.45
CA VAL A 91 -5.83 4.06 11.33
C VAL A 91 -6.60 2.75 11.18
N PHE A 92 -6.11 1.81 10.36
CA PHE A 92 -6.72 0.50 10.18
C PHE A 92 -6.80 -0.26 11.51
N TRP A 93 -5.69 -0.34 12.24
CA TRP A 93 -5.65 -0.97 13.57
C TRP A 93 -6.53 -0.29 14.60
N PHE A 94 -6.62 1.04 14.56
CA PHE A 94 -7.48 1.80 15.47
C PHE A 94 -8.97 1.49 15.25
N ILE A 95 -9.38 1.27 14.00
CA ILE A 95 -10.76 0.91 13.64
C ILE A 95 -11.08 -0.51 14.10
N ASP A 96 -10.17 -1.47 13.88
CA ASP A 96 -10.40 -2.86 14.25
C ASP A 96 -10.31 -3.10 15.77
N TYR A 97 -9.38 -2.43 16.46
CA TYR A 97 -9.11 -2.65 17.90
C TYR A 97 -8.87 -1.33 18.67
N PRO A 98 -9.91 -0.50 18.89
CA PRO A 98 -9.77 0.82 19.50
C PRO A 98 -9.16 0.85 20.92
N PRO A 99 -9.48 -0.07 21.85
CA PRO A 99 -8.96 -0.01 23.23
C PRO A 99 -7.45 -0.25 23.34
N SER A 100 -6.86 -0.93 22.36
CA SER A 100 -5.45 -1.36 22.35
C SER A 100 -4.63 -0.68 21.26
N ALA A 101 -5.16 0.36 20.59
CA ALA A 101 -4.52 0.96 19.43
C ALA A 101 -3.10 1.48 19.69
N LEU A 102 -2.79 2.02 20.88
CA LEU A 102 -1.43 2.48 21.20
C LEU A 102 -0.43 1.34 21.41
N THR A 103 -0.89 0.12 21.68
CA THR A 103 -0.01 -1.05 21.82
C THR A 103 0.55 -1.50 20.48
N VAL A 104 -0.05 -1.07 19.36
CA VAL A 104 0.38 -1.42 18.00
C VAL A 104 1.81 -0.93 17.71
N PHE A 105 2.23 0.19 18.32
CA PHE A 105 3.58 0.72 18.18
C PHE A 105 4.65 -0.19 18.79
N ARG A 106 4.27 -1.15 19.64
CA ARG A 106 5.21 -2.16 20.17
C ARG A 106 5.29 -3.39 19.26
N SER A 107 4.43 -3.50 18.26
CA SER A 107 4.35 -4.66 17.37
C SER A 107 5.32 -4.52 16.21
N LEU A 108 6.24 -5.49 16.08
CA LEU A 108 7.09 -5.60 14.90
C LEU A 108 6.28 -5.82 13.62
N HIS A 109 5.12 -6.48 13.73
CA HIS A 109 4.23 -6.73 12.60
C HIS A 109 3.72 -5.41 11.99
N TYR A 110 3.36 -4.43 12.82
CA TYR A 110 2.95 -3.10 12.37
C TYR A 110 3.98 -2.45 11.46
N TYR A 111 5.24 -2.42 11.88
CA TYR A 111 6.32 -1.82 11.09
C TYR A 111 6.58 -2.58 9.79
N ILE A 112 6.56 -3.92 9.80
CA ILE A 112 6.72 -4.73 8.59
C ILE A 112 5.62 -4.41 7.58
N MET A 113 4.36 -4.35 8.02
CA MET A 113 3.23 -4.11 7.12
C MET A 113 3.28 -2.70 6.52
N SER A 114 3.60 -1.69 7.32
CA SER A 114 3.77 -0.32 6.82
C SER A 114 4.93 -0.17 5.85
N ILE A 115 6.09 -0.77 6.15
CA ILE A 115 7.27 -0.69 5.27
C ILE A 115 7.01 -1.45 3.96
N ALA A 116 6.40 -2.65 4.03
CA ALA A 116 6.05 -3.43 2.85
C ALA A 116 5.04 -2.69 1.97
N ALA A 117 3.99 -2.09 2.55
CA ALA A 117 3.00 -1.29 1.84
C ALA A 117 3.66 -0.11 1.10
N ALA A 118 4.51 0.64 1.82
CA ALA A 118 5.23 1.76 1.25
C ALA A 118 6.17 1.34 0.13
N LEU A 119 6.93 0.25 0.31
CA LEU A 119 7.88 -0.25 -0.66
C LEU A 119 7.18 -0.69 -1.95
N ILE A 120 6.10 -1.46 -1.82
CA ILE A 120 5.31 -1.93 -2.97
C ILE A 120 4.75 -0.74 -3.75
N TYR A 121 4.13 0.21 -3.07
CA TYR A 121 3.51 1.36 -3.74
C TYR A 121 4.56 2.27 -4.39
N TRP A 122 5.62 2.62 -3.67
CA TRP A 122 6.73 3.43 -4.18
C TRP A 122 7.41 2.80 -5.40
N PHE A 123 7.59 1.47 -5.37
CA PHE A 123 8.17 0.72 -6.47
C PHE A 123 7.31 0.83 -7.74
N TRP A 124 6.02 0.52 -7.64
CA TRP A 124 5.10 0.63 -8.77
C TRP A 124 4.91 2.06 -9.24
N ASP A 125 4.83 3.03 -8.32
CA ASP A 125 4.74 4.45 -8.67
C ASP A 125 5.95 4.89 -9.50
N SER A 126 7.16 4.45 -9.11
CA SER A 126 8.40 4.74 -9.83
C SER A 126 8.46 4.10 -11.22
N ILE A 127 7.96 2.86 -11.36
CA ILE A 127 7.90 2.15 -12.64
C ILE A 127 6.88 2.81 -13.58
N CYS A 128 5.67 3.04 -13.08
CA CYS A 128 4.59 3.60 -13.86
C CYS A 128 4.82 5.09 -14.16
N LEU A 129 5.76 5.77 -13.49
CA LEU A 129 6.07 7.18 -13.72
C LEU A 129 6.48 7.41 -15.18
N GLN A 130 5.60 8.07 -15.91
CA GLN A 130 5.84 8.54 -17.28
C GLN A 130 6.46 9.94 -17.21
N LYS A 131 7.48 10.18 -18.04
CA LYS A 131 8.03 11.52 -18.27
C LYS A 131 7.18 12.25 -19.30
#